data_AF-A0A417CMX1-F1
#
_entry.id   AF-A0A417CMX1-F1
#
_cell.length_a   1.000
_cell.length_b   1.000
_cell.length_c   1.000
_cell.angle_alpha   90.00
_cell.angle_beta   90.00
_cell.angle_gamma   90.00
#
_symmetry.space_group_name_H-M   'P 1'
#
loop_
_entity.id
_entity.type
_entity.pdbx_description
1 polymer ?
#
loop_
_entity_poly.entity_id
_entity_poly.type
_entity_poly.pdbx_seq_one_letter_code
_entity_poly.pdbx_strand_id
1 'polypeptide(L)' 'MKFKQFTNWCNERACDGCWGMLTAMACIDLIGEVKKVPFWKREKFWKENYEQQVLEEIINPIEKKLEEMKKNVKNNAR' A
#
# COMPACT_ATOMS: atom_id res chain seq x y z
N MET A 1 7.75 0.60 -6.00
CA MET A 1 7.12 -0.69 -6.33
C MET A 1 6.33 -0.59 -7.64
N LYS A 2 6.14 -1.71 -8.36
CA LYS A 2 5.25 -1.76 -9.54
C LYS A 2 3.78 -1.57 -9.14
N PHE A 3 2.94 -1.08 -10.06
CA PHE A 3 1.51 -0.88 -9.77
C PHE A 3 0.80 -2.17 -9.34
N LYS A 4 1.12 -3.30 -9.99
CA LYS A 4 0.57 -4.62 -9.60
C LYS A 4 0.99 -5.04 -8.18
N GLN A 5 2.21 -4.69 -7.76
CA GLN A 5 2.65 -4.98 -6.40
C GLN A 5 1.87 -4.13 -5.40
N PHE A 6 1.60 -2.87 -5.72
CA PHE A 6 0.77 -2.01 -4.89
C PHE A 6 -0.65 -2.56 -4.73
N THR A 7 -1.30 -3.00 -5.83
CA THR A 7 -2.64 -3.59 -5.74
C THR A 7 -2.67 -4.87 -4.90
N ASN A 8 -1.62 -5.69 -4.99
CA ASN A 8 -1.51 -6.90 -4.16
C ASN A 8 -1.34 -6.54 -2.69
N TRP A 9 -0.48 -5.57 -2.39
CA TRP A 9 -0.30 -5.06 -1.03
C TRP A 9 -1.60 -4.54 -0.43
N CYS A 10 -2.40 -3.79 -1.21
CA CYS A 10 -3.72 -3.32 -0.77
C CYS A 10 -4.67 -4.48 -0.45
N ASN A 11 -4.66 -5.55 -1.27
CA ASN A 11 -5.49 -6.73 -1.00
C ASN A 11 -5.06 -7.47 0.28
N GLU A 12 -3.76 -7.54 0.55
CA GLU A 12 -3.25 -8.11 1.81
C GLU A 12 -3.70 -7.28 3.02
N ARG A 13 -3.62 -5.94 2.95
CA ARG A 13 -4.09 -5.05 4.02
C ARG A 13 -5.62 -5.11 4.21
N ALA A 14 -6.38 -5.27 3.13
CA ALA A 14 -7.81 -5.48 3.20
C ALA A 14 -8.17 -6.81 3.90
N CYS A 15 -7.33 -7.84 3.72
CA CYS A 15 -7.51 -9.16 4.33
C CYS A 15 -7.16 -9.15 5.83
N ASP A 16 -6.03 -8.54 6.21
CA ASP A 16 -5.57 -8.54 7.61
C ASP A 16 -6.03 -7.32 8.43
N GLY A 17 -6.68 -6.35 7.79
CA GLY A 17 -7.24 -5.16 8.43
C GLY A 17 -6.22 -4.18 8.99
N CYS A 18 -4.92 -4.34 8.67
CA CYS A 18 -3.83 -3.58 9.27
C CYS A 18 -3.62 -2.19 8.65
N TRP A 19 -4.71 -1.45 8.45
CA TRP A 19 -4.71 -0.06 7.95
C TRP A 19 -5.95 0.70 8.46
N GLY A 20 -5.92 2.02 8.39
CA GLY A 20 -7.07 2.86 8.74
C GLY A 20 -8.06 3.01 7.58
N MET A 21 -9.31 3.37 7.89
CA MET A 21 -10.36 3.59 6.89
C MET A 21 -9.97 4.65 5.84
N LEU A 22 -9.34 5.76 6.26
CA LEU A 22 -8.89 6.82 5.35
C LEU A 22 -7.83 6.31 4.37
N THR A 23 -6.87 5.51 4.85
CA THR A 23 -5.86 4.88 3.98
C THR A 23 -6.51 3.93 2.99
N ALA A 24 -7.46 3.11 3.45
CA ALA A 24 -8.18 2.19 2.56
C ALA A 24 -8.92 2.94 1.45
N MET A 25 -9.62 4.03 1.78
CA MET A 25 -10.31 4.87 0.79
C MET A 25 -9.33 5.50 -0.21
N ALA A 26 -8.24 6.10 0.28
CA ALA A 26 -7.21 6.69 -0.56
C ALA A 26 -6.58 5.67 -1.53
N CYS A 27 -6.28 4.46 -1.06
CA CYS A 27 -5.77 3.39 -1.91
C CYS A 27 -6.80 2.94 -2.97
N ILE A 28 -8.08 2.85 -2.63
CA ILE A 28 -9.16 2.49 -3.57
C ILE A 28 -9.28 3.54 -4.67
N ASP A 29 -9.35 4.82 -4.29
CA ASP A 29 -9.48 5.93 -5.23
C ASP A 29 -8.28 5.99 -6.18
N LEU A 30 -7.07 5.85 -5.63
CA LEU A 30 -5.83 5.84 -6.40
C LEU A 30 -5.77 4.69 -7.42
N ILE A 31 -6.18 3.47 -7.01
CA ILE A 31 -6.29 2.33 -7.91
C ILE A 31 -7.30 2.64 -9.03
N GLY A 32 -8.40 3.30 -8.69
CA GLY A 32 -9.40 3.78 -9.64
C GLY A 32 -8.79 4.72 -10.68
N GLU A 33 -8.08 5.77 -10.25
CA GLU A 33 -7.44 6.75 -11.14
C GLU A 33 -6.44 6.08 -12.09
N VAL A 34 -5.55 5.23 -11.58
CA VAL A 34 -4.58 4.53 -12.43
C VAL A 34 -5.27 3.58 -13.42
N LYS A 35 -6.39 2.97 -13.04
CA LYS A 35 -7.15 2.07 -13.93
C LYS A 35 -7.88 2.81 -15.07
N LYS A 36 -8.16 4.11 -14.95
CA LYS A 36 -8.71 4.93 -16.05
C LYS A 36 -7.72 5.08 -17.21
N VAL A 37 -6.41 5.00 -16.94
CA VAL A 37 -5.37 5.07 -17.96
C VAL A 37 -5.31 3.76 -18.78
N PRO A 38 -5.05 3.80 -20.11
CA PRO A 38 -4.87 2.59 -20.92
C PRO A 38 -3.82 1.65 -20.34
N PHE A 39 -4.10 0.34 -20.38
CA PHE A 39 -3.30 -0.69 -19.69
C PHE A 39 -1.78 -0.55 -19.90
N TRP A 40 -1.35 -0.35 -21.15
CA TRP A 40 0.06 -0.23 -21.52
C TRP A 40 0.75 1.05 -21.00
N LYS A 41 -0.01 2.07 -20.59
CA LYS A 41 0.50 3.32 -20.00
C LYS A 41 0.42 3.34 -18.47
N ARG A 42 -0.33 2.44 -17.83
CA ARG A 42 -0.60 2.46 -16.38
C ARG A 42 0.67 2.43 -15.54
N GLU A 43 1.62 1.55 -15.89
CA GLU A 43 2.85 1.42 -15.12
C GLU A 43 3.69 2.71 -15.20
N LYS A 44 3.81 3.32 -16.38
CA LYS A 44 4.51 4.60 -16.53
C LYS A 44 3.83 5.70 -15.72
N PHE A 45 2.51 5.84 -15.87
CA PHE A 45 1.71 6.82 -15.15
C PHE A 45 1.82 6.64 -13.62
N TRP A 46 1.74 5.41 -13.14
CA TRP A 46 1.94 5.06 -11.72
C TRP A 46 3.30 5.55 -11.19
N LYS A 47 4.40 5.21 -11.89
CA LYS A 47 5.74 5.56 -11.47
C LYS A 47 5.97 7.07 -11.42
N GLU A 48 5.48 7.78 -12.43
CA GLU A 48 5.72 9.22 -12.58
C GLU A 48 4.88 10.06 -11.60
N ASN A 49 3.69 9.59 -11.22
CA ASN A 49 2.73 10.42 -10.49
C ASN A 49 2.51 10.00 -9.04
N TYR A 50 2.72 8.74 -8.67
CA TYR A 50 2.25 8.21 -7.39
C TYR A 50 3.23 7.31 -6.65
N GLU A 51 4.09 6.56 -7.35
CA GLU A 51 4.91 5.50 -6.73
C GLU A 51 5.70 6.01 -5.51
N GLN A 52 6.40 7.14 -5.65
CA GLN A 52 7.22 7.67 -4.58
C GLN A 52 6.38 8.11 -3.38
N GLN A 53 5.35 8.93 -3.62
CA GLN A 53 4.48 9.42 -2.54
C GLN A 53 3.80 8.27 -1.79
N VAL A 54 3.29 7.27 -2.51
CA VAL A 54 2.63 6.11 -1.87
C VAL A 54 3.61 5.30 -1.03
N LEU A 55 4.85 5.12 -1.49
CA LEU A 55 5.86 4.44 -0.71
C LEU A 55 6.17 5.19 0.58
N GLU A 56 6.42 6.49 0.48
CA GLU A 56 6.87 7.33 1.60
C GLU A 56 5.76 7.59 2.62
N GLU A 57 4.54 7.88 2.15
CA GLU A 57 3.45 8.33 3.02
C GLU A 57 2.52 7.21 3.50
N ILE A 58 2.43 6.10 2.74
CA ILE A 58 1.47 5.03 3.04
C ILE A 58 2.19 3.74 3.42
N ILE A 59 2.98 3.19 2.51
CA ILE A 59 3.49 1.81 2.65
C ILE A 59 4.56 1.73 3.73
N ASN A 60 5.61 2.56 3.63
CA ASN A 60 6.73 2.48 4.56
C ASN A 60 6.30 2.71 6.02
N PRO A 61 5.42 3.69 6.35
CA PRO A 61 4.94 3.87 7.71
C PRO A 61 4.13 2.69 8.24
N ILE A 62 3.28 2.08 7.40
CA ILE A 62 2.43 0.95 7.79
C ILE A 62 3.28 -0.31 8.00
N GLU A 63 4.16 -0.63 7.05
CA GLU A 63 5.07 -1.78 7.17
C GLU A 63 5.98 -1.66 8.40
N LYS A 64 6.52 -0.47 8.66
CA LYS A 64 7.33 -0.22 9.86
C LYS A 64 6.55 -0.52 11.15
N LYS A 65 5.31 -0.02 11.25
CA LYS A 65 4.45 -0.30 12.41
C LYS A 65 4.14 -1.80 12.56
N LEU A 66 3.94 -2.50 11.45
CA LEU A 66 3.68 -3.95 11.46
C LEU A 66 4.90 -4.74 11.92
N GLU A 67 6.10 -4.36 11.50
CA GLU A 67 7.33 -4.97 11.99
C GLU A 67 7.54 -4.73 13.50
N GLU A 68 7.29 -3.51 13.98
CA GLU A 68 7.36 -3.16 15.40
C GLU A 68 6.37 -3.98 16.23
N MET A 69 5.11 -4.11 15.78
CA MET A 69 4.10 -4.96 16.42
C MET A 69 4.53 -6.43 16.46
N LYS A 70 5.05 -6.97 15.35
CA LYS A 70 5.55 -8.36 15.28
C LYS A 70 6.71 -8.60 16.25
N LYS A 71 7.62 -7.64 16.41
CA LYS A 71 8.73 -7.72 17.38
C LYS A 71 8.22 -7.70 18.82
N ASN A 72 7.28 -6.83 19.13
CA ASN A 72 6.70 -6.73 20.48
C ASN A 72 5.96 -8.01 20.88
N VAL A 73 5.16 -8.59 19.98
CA VAL A 73 4.48 -9.88 20.24
C VAL A 73 5.49 -11.00 20.51
N LYS A 74 6.58 -11.10 19.73
CA LYS A 74 7.63 -12.11 19.95
C LYS A 74 8.36 -11.94 21.28
N ASN A 75 8.60 -10.70 21.70
CA ASN A 75 9.27 -10.42 22.97
C ASN A 75 8.37 -10.73 24.17
N ASN A 76 7.07 -10.46 24.07
CA ASN A 76 6.10 -10.77 25.14
C ASN A 76 5.77 -12.27 25.26
N ALA A 77 6.09 -13.06 24.23
CA ALA A 77 5.90 -14.51 24.21
C ALA A 77 7.11 -15.31 24.72
N ARG A 78 8.21 -14.64 25.09
CA ARG A 78 9.41 -15.22 25.72
C ARG A 78 9.42 -14.92 27.20
#